data_AF-A0A2E1VY46-F1
#
_entry.id   AF-A0A2E1VY46-F1
#
_cell.length_a   1.000
_cell.length_b   1.000
_cell.length_c   1.000
_cell.angle_alpha   90.00
_cell.angle_beta   90.00
_cell.angle_gamma   90.00
#
_symmetry.space_group_name_H-M   'P 1'
#
loop_
_entity.id
_entity.type
_entity.pdbx_description
1 polymer ?
#
loop_
_entity_poly.entity_id
_entity_poly.type
_entity_poly.pdbx_seq_one_letter_code
_entity_poly.pdbx_strand_id
1 'polypeptide(L)'
;MYREASIVVCGDVTHFWADGIVCVIGALRGCGVIGASLRLLVRVSAVVLGLVLTAASAMSQSANGAAEVGSDWTLPRTAWGDPDMQGVWDYRTMTPLQRPREFSGKTVLSDEEAAAYTARRLAEAADYDRSPSVHAKWWLDPGTSLTEDKRTSLIVDPPDGRIPSLTAAAKRRNAARGEYRRAHPSDGADNRGLSERCISFGTPRLPGGYNNNYHILQTPNYVVIVSEMVHDTRVVPLDGRSFPDIAQWHGEARGSWEGDTLV
;
A
#
# COMPACT_ATOMS: atom_id res chain seq x y z
N MET A 1 -70.86 -22.27 2.38
CA MET A 1 -69.60 -22.98 2.65
C MET A 1 -69.05 -22.45 3.97
N TYR A 2 -69.53 -23.00 5.09
CA TYR A 2 -69.08 -22.63 6.44
C TYR A 2 -67.98 -23.62 6.84
N ARG A 3 -66.83 -23.14 7.31
CA ARG A 3 -65.81 -24.02 7.90
C ARG A 3 -66.22 -24.31 9.34
N GLU A 4 -66.32 -25.60 9.70
CA GLU A 4 -66.61 -26.04 11.06
C GLU A 4 -65.45 -25.65 11.98
N ALA A 5 -65.76 -24.94 13.08
CA ALA A 5 -64.80 -24.75 14.16
C ALA A 5 -64.65 -26.07 14.92
N SER A 6 -63.43 -26.42 15.29
CA SER A 6 -63.17 -27.69 15.98
C SER A 6 -63.63 -27.63 17.46
N ILE A 7 -63.64 -26.43 18.06
CA ILE A 7 -64.15 -26.15 19.42
C ILE A 7 -64.77 -24.74 19.47
N VAL A 8 -65.93 -24.60 20.13
CA VAL A 8 -66.56 -23.32 20.47
C VAL A 8 -66.79 -23.25 21.99
N VAL A 9 -66.33 -22.18 22.63
CA VAL A 9 -66.50 -21.96 24.08
C VAL A 9 -67.27 -20.67 24.32
N CYS A 10 -68.38 -20.75 25.06
CA CYS A 10 -69.16 -19.59 25.51
C CYS A 10 -68.87 -19.31 26.99
N GLY A 11 -68.13 -18.23 27.27
CA GLY A 11 -67.64 -17.86 28.60
C GLY A 11 -66.18 -17.39 28.60
N ASP A 12 -65.70 -16.90 29.74
CA ASP A 12 -64.32 -16.41 29.89
C ASP A 12 -63.32 -17.58 29.98
N VAL A 13 -62.18 -17.46 29.30
CA VAL A 13 -61.14 -18.50 29.24
C VAL A 13 -59.78 -17.92 29.63
N THR A 14 -59.01 -18.67 30.44
CA THR A 14 -57.65 -18.27 30.84
C THR A 14 -56.55 -18.98 30.04
N HIS A 15 -56.64 -20.27 29.73
CA HIS A 15 -55.62 -20.99 28.93
C HIS A 15 -56.24 -22.10 28.06
N PHE A 16 -55.73 -22.29 26.84
CA PHE A 16 -56.13 -23.40 25.95
C PHE A 16 -55.01 -23.84 24.99
N TRP A 17 -55.09 -25.09 24.50
CA TRP A 17 -54.24 -25.61 23.43
C TRP A 17 -55.08 -26.43 22.45
N ALA A 18 -54.97 -26.14 21.16
CA ALA A 18 -55.75 -26.83 20.12
C ALA A 18 -55.01 -26.87 18.77
N ASP A 19 -55.18 -27.98 18.06
CA ASP A 19 -54.67 -28.20 16.70
C ASP A 19 -55.72 -27.86 15.63
N GLY A 20 -56.40 -26.72 15.79
CA GLY A 20 -57.47 -26.26 14.90
C GLY A 20 -57.98 -24.85 15.22
N ILE A 21 -59.02 -24.41 14.51
CA ILE A 21 -59.65 -23.09 14.74
C ILE A 21 -60.49 -23.16 16.02
N VAL A 22 -60.22 -22.24 16.96
CA VAL A 22 -60.97 -22.08 18.22
C VAL A 22 -61.72 -20.76 18.18
N CYS A 23 -63.01 -20.77 18.56
CA CYS A 23 -63.83 -19.58 18.68
C CYS A 23 -64.29 -19.41 20.15
N VAL A 24 -63.92 -18.29 20.78
CA VAL A 24 -64.33 -17.95 22.16
C VAL A 24 -65.32 -16.79 22.12
N ILE A 25 -66.47 -16.97 22.74
CA ILE A 25 -67.52 -15.95 22.86
C ILE A 25 -67.57 -15.54 24.34
N GLY A 26 -66.62 -14.69 24.73
CA GLY A 26 -66.30 -14.25 26.10
C GLY A 26 -64.91 -13.60 26.17
N ALA A 27 -64.44 -13.20 27.36
CA ALA A 27 -63.11 -12.58 27.50
C ALA A 27 -62.00 -13.65 27.57
N LEU A 28 -60.95 -13.48 26.77
CA LEU A 28 -59.71 -14.25 26.87
C LEU A 28 -58.73 -13.51 27.79
N ARG A 29 -58.39 -14.10 28.94
CA ARG A 29 -57.57 -13.44 29.98
C ARG A 29 -56.18 -14.06 30.18
N GLY A 30 -55.76 -14.96 29.29
CA GLY A 30 -54.41 -15.53 29.30
C GLY A 30 -53.98 -16.05 27.92
N CYS A 31 -52.99 -16.96 27.86
CA CYS A 31 -52.34 -17.38 26.63
C CYS A 31 -52.98 -18.64 26.00
N GLY A 32 -53.05 -18.65 24.67
CA GLY A 32 -53.43 -19.83 23.88
C GLY A 32 -52.45 -20.07 22.74
N VAL A 33 -52.18 -21.33 22.43
CA VAL A 33 -51.30 -21.73 21.33
C VAL A 33 -52.13 -22.45 20.26
N ILE A 34 -52.05 -21.97 19.02
CA ILE A 34 -52.74 -22.55 17.86
C ILE A 34 -51.68 -22.95 16.83
N GLY A 35 -51.67 -24.21 16.39
CA GLY A 35 -50.86 -24.65 15.25
C GLY A 35 -49.36 -24.85 15.49
N ALA A 36 -48.93 -25.21 16.70
CA ALA A 36 -47.52 -25.44 17.00
C ALA A 36 -47.05 -26.83 16.55
N SER A 37 -46.72 -26.96 15.26
CA SER A 37 -45.96 -28.13 14.77
C SER A 37 -44.49 -27.99 15.18
N LEU A 38 -44.07 -28.74 16.21
CA LEU A 38 -42.71 -28.76 16.80
C LEU A 38 -41.56 -29.00 15.78
N ARG A 39 -41.87 -29.36 14.53
CA ARG A 39 -40.90 -29.66 13.46
C ARG A 39 -40.32 -28.41 12.77
N LEU A 40 -40.92 -27.22 12.93
CA LEU A 40 -40.47 -26.01 12.23
C LEU A 40 -39.34 -25.27 12.97
N LEU A 41 -39.32 -25.29 14.31
CA LEU A 41 -38.33 -24.58 15.13
C LEU A 41 -36.92 -25.19 15.10
N VAL A 42 -36.82 -26.51 14.91
CA VAL A 42 -35.52 -27.21 14.83
C VAL A 42 -34.81 -26.95 13.49
N ARG A 43 -35.55 -26.74 12.39
CA ARG A 43 -34.97 -26.53 11.06
C ARG A 43 -34.42 -25.11 10.83
N VAL A 44 -35.00 -24.09 11.47
CA VAL A 44 -34.49 -22.70 11.34
C VAL A 44 -33.17 -22.51 12.11
N SER A 45 -33.02 -23.18 13.27
CA SER A 45 -31.81 -23.07 14.10
C SER A 45 -30.57 -23.70 13.44
N ALA A 46 -30.74 -24.80 12.69
CA ALA A 46 -29.65 -25.46 11.98
C ALA A 46 -29.14 -24.67 10.75
N VAL A 47 -30.04 -23.93 10.08
CA VAL A 47 -29.68 -23.10 8.90
C VAL A 47 -28.92 -21.85 9.32
N VAL A 48 -29.29 -21.21 10.44
CA VAL A 48 -28.58 -20.02 10.95
C VAL A 48 -27.17 -20.38 11.46
N LEU A 49 -27.00 -21.53 12.12
CA LEU A 49 -25.67 -21.96 12.58
C LEU A 49 -24.75 -22.36 11.40
N GLY A 50 -25.31 -22.96 10.34
CA GLY A 50 -24.56 -23.31 9.12
C GLY A 50 -24.11 -22.10 8.27
N LEU A 51 -24.88 -21.00 8.30
CA LEU A 51 -24.52 -19.75 7.62
C LEU A 51 -23.45 -18.93 8.37
N VAL A 52 -23.40 -19.03 9.70
CA VAL A 52 -22.36 -18.36 10.52
C VAL A 52 -21.00 -19.08 10.40
N LEU A 53 -21.00 -20.42 10.27
CA LEU A 53 -19.77 -21.21 10.11
C LEU A 53 -19.12 -21.09 8.72
N THR A 54 -19.89 -20.80 7.66
CA THR A 54 -19.33 -20.60 6.31
C THR A 54 -18.81 -19.17 6.08
N ALA A 55 -19.36 -18.17 6.76
CA ALA A 55 -18.86 -16.79 6.68
C ALA A 55 -17.51 -16.59 7.41
N ALA A 56 -17.24 -17.34 8.49
CA ALA A 56 -15.98 -17.26 9.22
C ALA A 56 -14.78 -17.79 8.41
N SER A 57 -15.00 -18.74 7.49
CA SER A 57 -13.96 -19.29 6.62
C SER A 57 -13.62 -18.39 5.43
N ALA A 58 -14.53 -17.49 5.03
CA ALA A 58 -14.32 -16.57 3.90
C ALA A 58 -13.56 -15.28 4.30
N MET A 59 -13.55 -14.90 5.58
CA MET A 59 -12.83 -13.72 6.08
C MET A 59 -11.37 -13.99 6.47
N SER A 60 -10.90 -15.24 6.41
CA SER A 60 -9.50 -15.60 6.74
C SER A 60 -8.55 -15.60 5.53
N GLN A 61 -8.98 -15.19 4.34
CA GLN A 61 -8.13 -15.16 3.12
C GLN A 61 -7.58 -13.79 2.73
N SER A 62 -7.75 -12.76 3.55
CA SER A 62 -7.15 -11.43 3.31
C SER A 62 -6.07 -11.04 4.32
N ALA A 63 -5.40 -12.03 4.91
CA ALA A 63 -4.05 -11.81 5.41
C ALA A 63 -3.13 -11.87 4.18
N ASN A 64 -2.49 -10.75 3.83
CA ASN A 64 -1.34 -10.74 2.95
C ASN A 64 -0.40 -11.87 3.39
N GLY A 65 -0.36 -12.95 2.63
CA GLY A 65 0.68 -13.94 2.72
C GLY A 65 1.96 -13.27 2.29
N ALA A 66 2.69 -12.71 3.25
CA ALA A 66 4.14 -12.74 3.16
C ALA A 66 4.47 -14.23 3.09
N ALA A 67 4.65 -14.75 1.88
CA ALA A 67 5.22 -16.06 1.70
C ALA A 67 6.55 -16.04 2.45
N GLU A 68 6.67 -16.87 3.48
CA GLU A 68 7.98 -17.17 4.04
C GLU A 68 8.83 -17.67 2.87
N VAL A 69 9.85 -16.87 2.51
CA VAL A 69 10.86 -17.30 1.55
C VAL A 69 11.58 -18.46 2.23
N GLY A 70 11.19 -19.69 1.87
CA GLY A 70 11.85 -20.89 2.35
C GLY A 70 13.35 -20.82 2.07
N SER A 71 14.15 -21.53 2.87
CA SER A 71 15.61 -21.61 2.75
C SER A 71 16.13 -22.08 1.38
N ASP A 72 15.24 -22.49 0.48
CA ASP A 72 15.52 -23.02 -0.86
C ASP A 72 15.31 -21.97 -1.97
N TRP A 73 15.32 -20.68 -1.64
CA TRP A 73 15.23 -19.63 -2.64
C TRP A 73 16.41 -19.70 -3.62
N THR A 74 16.09 -19.77 -4.89
CA THR A 74 17.06 -19.72 -5.99
C THR A 74 16.83 -18.46 -6.79
N LEU A 75 17.91 -17.75 -7.11
CA LEU A 75 17.84 -16.51 -7.89
C LEU A 75 17.22 -16.80 -9.27
N PRO A 76 16.06 -16.22 -9.60
CA PRO A 76 15.43 -16.42 -10.90
C PRO A 76 16.37 -15.95 -12.01
N ARG A 77 16.34 -16.68 -13.13
CA ARG A 77 17.15 -16.38 -14.31
C ARG A 77 16.27 -16.13 -15.51
N THR A 78 16.69 -15.19 -16.34
CA THR A 78 16.10 -14.96 -17.66
C THR A 78 16.37 -16.14 -18.58
N ALA A 79 15.69 -16.19 -19.73
CA ALA A 79 15.92 -17.22 -20.74
C ALA A 79 17.34 -17.23 -21.33
N TRP A 80 18.11 -16.15 -21.15
CA TRP A 80 19.50 -16.03 -21.58
C TRP A 80 20.52 -16.16 -20.43
N GLY A 81 20.08 -16.42 -19.19
CA GLY A 81 20.95 -16.79 -18.06
C GLY A 81 21.32 -15.65 -17.10
N ASP A 82 20.97 -14.40 -17.39
CA ASP A 82 21.16 -13.28 -16.45
C ASP A 82 20.17 -13.38 -15.27
N PRO A 83 20.49 -12.79 -14.10
CA PRO A 83 19.51 -12.58 -13.03
C PRO A 83 18.26 -11.85 -13.52
N ASP A 84 17.09 -12.44 -13.28
CA ASP A 84 15.81 -11.86 -13.67
C ASP A 84 15.35 -10.87 -12.61
N MET A 85 15.34 -9.58 -12.97
CA MET A 85 14.87 -8.48 -12.12
C MET A 85 13.59 -7.84 -12.70
N GLN A 86 12.96 -8.46 -13.70
CA GLN A 86 11.78 -7.90 -14.33
C GLN A 86 10.59 -7.84 -13.38
N GLY A 87 9.70 -6.87 -13.64
CA GLY A 87 8.44 -6.74 -12.94
C GLY A 87 8.20 -5.35 -12.38
N VAL A 88 7.13 -5.25 -11.59
CA VAL A 88 6.76 -4.02 -10.90
C VAL A 88 7.35 -4.05 -9.50
N TRP A 89 8.23 -3.11 -9.23
CA TRP A 89 8.92 -2.94 -7.97
C TRP A 89 8.30 -1.81 -7.18
N ASP A 90 8.24 -2.01 -5.88
CA ASP A 90 7.73 -1.06 -4.92
C ASP A 90 8.88 -0.64 -4.01
N TYR A 91 9.13 0.66 -3.92
CA TYR A 91 10.19 1.23 -3.07
C TYR A 91 9.65 2.09 -1.93
N ARG A 92 8.35 1.96 -1.60
CA ARG A 92 7.75 2.62 -0.45
C ARG A 92 8.45 2.21 0.84
N THR A 93 8.84 3.19 1.64
CA THR A 93 9.40 2.91 2.97
C THR A 93 9.30 4.12 3.87
N MET A 94 9.11 3.85 5.15
CA MET A 94 9.22 4.84 6.23
C MET A 94 10.67 5.11 6.64
N THR A 95 11.64 4.33 6.12
CA THR A 95 13.06 4.57 6.33
C THR A 95 13.42 5.94 5.73
N PRO A 96 13.91 6.89 6.53
CA PRO A 96 14.19 8.24 6.04
C PRO A 96 15.37 8.22 5.06
N LEU A 97 15.38 9.14 4.10
CA LEU A 97 16.52 9.29 3.19
C LEU A 97 17.83 9.55 3.95
N GLN A 98 17.78 10.46 4.93
CA GLN A 98 18.92 10.87 5.74
C GLN A 98 18.70 10.49 7.20
N ARG A 99 19.75 10.02 7.86
CA ARG A 99 19.71 9.61 9.27
C ARG A 99 19.27 10.76 10.18
N PRO A 100 18.14 10.63 10.90
CA PRO A 100 17.72 11.59 11.92
C PRO A 100 18.82 11.82 12.98
N ARG A 101 18.88 13.04 13.54
CA ARG A 101 19.91 13.36 14.55
C ARG A 101 19.77 12.52 15.82
N GLU A 102 18.55 12.14 16.18
CA GLU A 102 18.24 11.22 17.28
C GLU A 102 18.89 9.83 17.13
N PHE A 103 19.26 9.43 15.90
CA PHE A 103 19.92 8.16 15.62
C PHE A 103 21.39 8.33 15.23
N SER A 104 22.02 9.46 15.54
CA SER A 104 23.44 9.67 15.22
C SER A 104 24.32 8.52 15.74
N GLY A 105 25.11 7.92 14.87
CA GLY A 105 25.96 6.76 15.19
C GLY A 105 25.23 5.41 15.29
N LYS A 106 23.90 5.40 15.22
CA LYS A 106 23.07 4.19 15.23
C LYS A 106 22.56 3.88 13.83
N THR A 107 23.13 2.85 13.21
CA THR A 107 22.83 2.48 11.82
C THR A 107 21.58 1.61 11.69
N VAL A 108 21.26 0.82 12.71
CA VAL A 108 20.14 -0.14 12.74
C VAL A 108 19.39 -0.01 14.07
N LEU A 109 18.06 -0.11 14.01
CA LEU A 109 17.18 -0.12 15.19
C LEU A 109 16.95 -1.54 15.71
N SER A 110 16.74 -1.69 17.03
CA SER A 110 16.14 -2.91 17.56
C SER A 110 14.69 -3.04 17.11
N ASP A 111 14.10 -4.22 17.33
CA ASP A 111 12.71 -4.50 16.99
C ASP A 111 11.76 -3.59 17.74
N GLU A 112 11.99 -3.35 19.04
CA GLU A 112 11.15 -2.45 19.82
C GLU A 112 11.29 -0.99 19.35
N GLU A 113 12.50 -0.55 19.03
CA GLU A 113 12.76 0.80 18.55
C GLU A 113 12.18 1.04 17.16
N ALA A 114 12.30 0.07 16.27
CA ALA A 114 11.70 0.09 14.94
C ALA A 114 10.17 0.17 15.03
N ALA A 115 9.56 -0.62 15.93
CA ALA A 115 8.12 -0.58 16.18
C ALA A 115 7.67 0.78 16.73
N ALA A 116 8.38 1.31 17.73
CA ALA A 116 8.08 2.62 18.32
C ALA A 116 8.25 3.75 17.29
N TYR A 117 9.32 3.72 16.49
CA TYR A 117 9.54 4.69 15.42
C TYR A 117 8.43 4.65 14.38
N THR A 118 8.09 3.46 13.89
CA THR A 118 7.03 3.25 12.89
C THR A 118 5.68 3.74 13.42
N ALA A 119 5.32 3.38 14.66
CA ALA A 119 4.07 3.83 15.28
C ALA A 119 3.99 5.36 15.39
N ARG A 120 5.07 6.01 15.83
CA ARG A 120 5.16 7.49 15.89
C ARG A 120 4.95 8.11 14.50
N ARG A 121 5.64 7.59 13.49
CA ARG A 121 5.59 8.13 12.12
C ARG A 121 4.23 7.89 11.45
N LEU A 122 3.55 6.78 11.74
CA LEU A 122 2.19 6.53 11.29
C LEU A 122 1.19 7.51 11.94
N ALA A 123 1.34 7.78 13.24
CA ALA A 123 0.52 8.78 13.93
C ALA A 123 0.73 10.19 13.34
N GLU A 124 1.98 10.56 13.05
CA GLU A 124 2.28 11.83 12.38
C GLU A 124 1.71 11.91 10.95
N ALA A 125 1.75 10.81 10.18
CA ALA A 125 1.16 10.76 8.85
C ALA A 125 -0.38 10.80 8.88
N ALA A 126 -1.00 10.42 10.00
CA ALA A 126 -2.44 10.52 10.19
C ALA A 126 -2.90 11.96 10.50
N ASP A 127 -2.01 12.81 11.02
CA ASP A 127 -2.23 14.23 11.31
C ASP A 127 -2.10 15.09 10.04
N TYR A 128 -3.23 15.28 9.37
CA TYR A 128 -3.30 15.98 8.08
C TYR A 128 -3.03 17.48 8.18
N ASP A 129 -3.44 18.13 9.26
CA ASP A 129 -3.25 19.57 9.45
C ASP A 129 -1.77 19.94 9.48
N ARG A 130 -0.92 18.99 9.88
CA ARG A 130 0.52 19.12 9.91
C ARG A 130 1.19 18.97 8.53
N SER A 131 0.54 18.33 7.56
CA SER A 131 1.09 18.09 6.22
C SER A 131 0.01 18.15 5.14
N PRO A 132 -0.54 19.35 4.86
CA PRO A 132 -1.55 19.52 3.84
C PRO A 132 -1.02 19.09 2.46
N SER A 133 -1.84 18.34 1.72
CA SER A 133 -1.54 17.87 0.37
C SER A 133 -2.63 18.34 -0.58
N VAL A 134 -2.26 18.58 -1.85
CA VAL A 134 -3.24 18.81 -2.92
C VAL A 134 -3.95 17.52 -3.34
N HIS A 135 -3.42 16.36 -2.95
CA HIS A 135 -3.99 15.06 -3.23
C HIS A 135 -4.88 14.58 -2.08
N ALA A 136 -5.93 13.83 -2.42
CA ALA A 136 -6.75 13.18 -1.42
C ALA A 136 -5.95 12.17 -0.59
N LYS A 137 -6.27 12.04 0.69
CA LYS A 137 -5.52 11.20 1.64
C LYS A 137 -5.36 9.75 1.18
N TRP A 138 -6.41 9.16 0.61
CA TRP A 138 -6.42 7.76 0.17
C TRP A 138 -5.60 7.51 -1.11
N TRP A 139 -5.10 8.56 -1.78
CA TRP A 139 -4.11 8.43 -2.84
C TRP A 139 -2.67 8.48 -2.33
N LEU A 140 -2.46 8.99 -1.11
CA LEU A 140 -1.14 9.04 -0.54
C LEU A 140 -0.73 7.67 0.00
N ASP A 141 0.49 7.29 -0.32
CA ASP A 141 1.06 5.99 -0.02
C ASP A 141 2.53 6.11 0.41
N PRO A 142 2.79 6.66 1.62
CA PRO A 142 4.13 6.88 2.13
C PRO A 142 4.85 5.59 2.60
N GLY A 143 4.20 4.43 2.48
CA GLY A 143 4.63 3.19 3.11
C GLY A 143 4.26 3.13 4.61
N THR A 144 4.25 1.91 5.16
CA THR A 144 3.84 1.63 6.55
C THR A 144 4.90 0.88 7.36
N SER A 145 6.06 0.62 6.77
CA SER A 145 7.16 -0.13 7.37
C SER A 145 8.52 0.51 7.05
N LEU A 146 9.48 0.26 7.94
CA LEU A 146 10.90 0.43 7.61
C LEU A 146 11.33 -0.63 6.59
N THR A 147 12.51 -0.44 6.00
CA THR A 147 13.23 -1.52 5.30
C THR A 147 13.45 -2.73 6.21
N GLU A 148 13.56 -3.92 5.63
CA GLU A 148 13.65 -5.18 6.38
C GLU A 148 14.82 -5.21 7.38
N ASP A 149 15.93 -4.58 7.01
CA ASP A 149 17.13 -4.46 7.83
C ASP A 149 17.05 -3.37 8.91
N LYS A 150 15.90 -2.67 9.03
CA LYS A 150 15.61 -1.66 10.06
C LYS A 150 16.68 -0.56 10.12
N ARG A 151 17.31 -0.26 8.98
CA ARG A 151 18.32 0.81 8.90
C ARG A 151 17.70 2.17 9.21
N THR A 152 18.47 3.05 9.82
CA THR A 152 18.01 4.40 10.21
C THR A 152 18.11 5.43 9.09
N SER A 153 18.58 5.05 7.90
CA SER A 153 18.78 5.92 6.73
C SER A 153 18.92 5.11 5.44
N LEU A 154 18.36 5.60 4.32
CA LEU A 154 18.61 5.02 2.99
C LEU A 154 20.02 5.31 2.47
N ILE A 155 20.58 6.47 2.83
CA ILE A 155 21.99 6.77 2.54
C ILE A 155 22.85 5.90 3.45
N VAL A 156 23.68 5.07 2.82
CA VAL A 156 24.67 4.19 3.48
C VAL A 156 26.08 4.78 3.46
N ASP A 157 26.41 5.51 2.39
CA ASP A 157 27.67 6.23 2.23
C ASP A 157 27.36 7.70 1.89
N PRO A 158 27.86 8.68 2.67
CA PRO A 158 28.78 8.55 3.81
C PRO A 158 28.19 7.79 5.02
N PRO A 159 29.03 7.22 5.91
CA PRO A 159 28.59 6.40 7.06
C PRO A 159 27.68 7.14 8.04
N ASP A 160 27.70 8.47 8.07
CA ASP A 160 26.79 9.29 8.89
C ASP A 160 25.35 9.30 8.34
N GLY A 161 25.13 8.71 7.16
CA GLY A 161 23.83 8.51 6.53
C GLY A 161 23.22 9.84 6.09
N ARG A 162 24.02 10.84 5.76
CA ARG A 162 23.54 12.17 5.39
C ARG A 162 24.09 12.62 4.06
N ILE A 163 23.35 13.52 3.40
CA ILE A 163 23.81 14.10 2.14
C ILE A 163 25.04 14.96 2.44
N PRO A 164 26.18 14.72 1.76
CA PRO A 164 27.37 15.54 1.94
C PRO A 164 27.10 17.03 1.69
N SER A 165 27.83 17.89 2.39
CA SER A 165 27.71 19.34 2.18
C SER A 165 28.07 19.72 0.74
N LEU A 166 27.28 20.60 0.13
CA LEU A 166 27.57 21.11 -1.21
C LEU A 166 28.93 21.82 -1.28
N THR A 167 29.68 21.59 -2.36
CA THR A 167 30.91 22.33 -2.66
C THR A 167 30.63 23.82 -2.83
N ALA A 168 31.64 24.68 -2.64
CA ALA A 168 31.50 26.12 -2.84
C ALA A 168 31.02 26.47 -4.26
N ALA A 169 31.50 25.74 -5.28
CA ALA A 169 31.05 25.90 -6.66
C ALA A 169 29.57 25.54 -6.84
N ALA A 170 29.10 24.44 -6.24
CA ALA A 170 27.70 24.05 -6.28
C ALA A 170 26.79 25.07 -5.57
N LYS A 171 27.22 25.59 -4.40
CA LYS A 171 26.52 26.66 -3.69
C LYS A 171 26.36 27.92 -4.56
N ARG A 172 27.45 28.36 -5.23
CA ARG A 172 27.41 29.51 -6.16
C ARG A 172 26.45 29.28 -7.33
N ARG A 173 26.50 28.11 -7.99
CA ARG A 173 25.57 27.79 -9.10
C ARG A 173 24.12 27.78 -8.65
N ASN A 174 23.82 27.21 -7.49
CA ASN A 174 22.46 27.16 -6.96
C ASN A 174 21.95 28.56 -6.57
N ALA A 175 22.81 29.41 -5.99
CA ALA A 175 22.47 30.79 -5.68
C ALA A 175 22.12 31.58 -6.95
N ALA A 176 22.97 31.52 -7.98
CA ALA A 176 22.73 32.19 -9.25
C ALA A 176 21.44 31.70 -9.94
N ARG A 177 21.20 30.39 -9.98
CA ARG A 177 19.92 29.81 -10.49
C ARG A 177 18.72 30.27 -9.67
N GLY A 178 18.88 30.41 -8.36
CA GLY A 178 17.84 30.91 -7.47
C GLY A 178 17.51 32.38 -7.70
N GLU A 179 18.54 33.23 -7.84
CA GLU A 179 18.39 34.65 -8.18
C GLU A 179 17.69 34.84 -9.52
N TYR A 180 18.14 34.12 -10.55
CA TYR A 180 17.52 34.15 -11.88
C TYR A 180 16.04 33.78 -11.84
N ARG A 181 15.67 32.68 -11.17
CA ARG A 181 14.26 32.26 -11.04
C ARG A 181 13.39 33.24 -10.27
N ARG A 182 13.95 33.97 -9.30
CA ARG A 182 13.21 35.02 -8.57
C ARG A 182 12.96 36.24 -9.43
N ALA A 183 13.93 36.60 -10.28
CA ALA A 183 13.79 37.72 -11.21
C ALA A 183 12.85 37.40 -12.38
N HIS A 184 12.75 36.12 -12.77
CA HIS A 184 11.93 35.64 -13.90
C HIS A 184 10.96 34.55 -13.43
N PRO A 185 9.93 34.88 -12.63
CA PRO A 185 9.07 33.88 -12.02
C PRO A 185 8.24 33.08 -13.04
N SER A 186 7.78 33.73 -14.11
CA SER A 186 6.91 33.12 -15.12
C SER A 186 7.00 33.82 -16.49
N ASP A 187 8.14 34.43 -16.81
CA ASP A 187 8.28 35.27 -18.01
C ASP A 187 8.14 34.45 -19.31
N GLY A 188 8.46 33.16 -19.24
CA GLY A 188 8.28 32.17 -20.30
C GLY A 188 8.13 30.76 -19.75
N ALA A 189 7.72 29.84 -20.62
CA ALA A 189 7.58 28.42 -20.27
C ALA A 189 8.91 27.81 -19.84
N ASP A 190 10.03 28.28 -20.38
CA ASP A 190 11.39 27.88 -20.03
C ASP A 190 11.85 28.31 -18.63
N ASN A 191 11.21 29.32 -18.03
CA ASN A 191 11.47 29.72 -16.65
C ASN A 191 10.74 28.84 -15.62
N ARG A 192 9.76 28.04 -16.05
CA ARG A 192 9.04 27.10 -15.17
C ARG A 192 9.87 25.83 -14.96
N GLY A 193 9.74 25.22 -13.78
CA GLY A 193 10.47 24.01 -13.42
C GLY A 193 10.10 22.82 -14.32
N LEU A 194 11.01 21.84 -14.45
CA LEU A 194 10.80 20.65 -15.29
C LEU A 194 9.52 19.87 -14.92
N SER A 195 9.21 19.78 -13.63
CA SER A 195 8.03 19.09 -13.12
C SER A 195 6.73 19.80 -13.49
N GLU A 196 6.72 21.14 -13.46
CA GLU A 196 5.53 21.92 -13.82
C GLU A 196 5.24 21.88 -15.32
N ARG A 197 6.30 21.75 -16.12
CA ARG A 197 6.20 21.60 -17.58
C ARG A 197 5.94 20.16 -18.00
N CYS A 198 5.75 19.23 -17.04
CA CYS A 198 5.61 17.79 -17.28
C CYS A 198 6.75 17.21 -18.15
N ILE A 199 7.98 17.73 -18.01
CA ILE A 199 9.16 17.26 -18.76
C ILE A 199 9.84 16.11 -18.02
N SER A 200 10.05 16.28 -16.72
CA SER A 200 10.69 15.25 -15.89
C SER A 200 10.58 15.59 -14.40
N PHE A 201 10.57 14.54 -13.57
CA PHE A 201 10.67 14.64 -12.11
C PHE A 201 12.02 14.16 -11.55
N GLY A 202 12.98 13.91 -12.44
CA GLY A 202 14.35 13.49 -12.13
C GLY A 202 14.49 12.03 -11.73
N THR A 203 15.72 11.52 -11.77
CA THR A 203 16.10 10.15 -11.39
C THR A 203 17.41 10.15 -10.57
N PRO A 204 17.58 9.24 -9.59
CA PRO A 204 16.58 8.29 -9.09
C PRO A 204 15.47 8.99 -8.31
N ARG A 205 14.25 8.44 -8.35
CA ARG A 205 13.15 8.87 -7.49
C ARG A 205 13.37 8.32 -6.10
N LEU A 206 13.17 9.18 -5.10
CA LEU A 206 13.22 8.82 -3.70
C LEU A 206 11.83 8.42 -3.22
N PRO A 207 11.71 7.57 -2.19
CA PRO A 207 10.42 7.28 -1.55
C PRO A 207 9.72 8.58 -1.16
N GLY A 208 8.50 8.75 -1.64
CA GLY A 208 7.63 9.88 -1.38
C GLY A 208 6.27 9.44 -0.87
N GLY A 209 5.30 10.36 -0.86
CA GLY A 209 3.92 10.05 -0.46
C GLY A 209 3.04 9.53 -1.59
N TYR A 210 3.56 9.31 -2.79
CA TYR A 210 2.76 8.92 -3.97
C TYR A 210 3.70 8.36 -5.04
N ASN A 211 3.21 7.39 -5.81
CA ASN A 211 3.89 6.86 -7.01
C ASN A 211 5.32 6.39 -6.70
N ASN A 212 5.37 5.38 -5.83
CA ASN A 212 6.59 4.76 -5.33
C ASN A 212 6.87 3.41 -6.01
N ASN A 213 6.66 3.37 -7.33
CA ASN A 213 6.84 2.16 -8.11
C ASN A 213 7.74 2.39 -9.32
N TYR A 214 8.38 1.30 -9.74
CA TYR A 214 9.04 1.20 -11.03
C TYR A 214 8.57 -0.05 -11.74
N HIS A 215 8.46 0.01 -13.06
CA HIS A 215 8.40 -1.18 -13.88
C HIS A 215 9.77 -1.39 -14.50
N ILE A 216 10.41 -2.52 -14.18
CA ILE A 216 11.68 -2.92 -14.77
C ILE A 216 11.42 -3.95 -15.87
N LEU A 217 11.93 -3.65 -17.06
CA LEU A 217 11.95 -4.54 -18.22
C LEU A 217 13.39 -4.91 -18.53
N GLN A 218 13.62 -6.16 -18.94
CA GLN A 218 14.95 -6.64 -19.29
C GLN A 218 14.96 -7.26 -20.68
N THR A 219 16.08 -7.09 -21.35
CA THR A 219 16.46 -7.79 -22.57
C THR A 219 17.92 -8.21 -22.43
N PRO A 220 18.48 -9.07 -23.30
CA PRO A 220 19.90 -9.41 -23.24
C PRO A 220 20.85 -8.21 -23.27
N ASN A 221 20.42 -7.06 -23.80
CA ASN A 221 21.29 -5.90 -24.04
C ASN A 221 20.87 -4.64 -23.27
N TYR A 222 19.74 -4.66 -22.55
CA TYR A 222 19.21 -3.48 -21.88
C TYR A 222 18.44 -3.85 -20.61
N VAL A 223 18.56 -2.97 -19.61
CA VAL A 223 17.59 -2.82 -18.53
C VAL A 223 16.85 -1.50 -18.72
N VAL A 224 15.52 -1.52 -18.66
CA VAL A 224 14.70 -0.32 -18.78
C VAL A 224 13.91 -0.14 -17.50
N ILE A 225 14.04 1.03 -16.87
CA ILE A 225 13.35 1.40 -15.65
C ILE A 225 12.33 2.47 -15.99
N VAL A 226 11.05 2.14 -15.87
CA VAL A 226 9.93 3.04 -16.16
C VAL A 226 9.32 3.51 -14.84
N SER A 227 9.20 4.82 -14.66
CA SER A 227 8.41 5.43 -13.59
C SER A 227 7.09 5.94 -14.17
N GLU A 228 5.97 5.69 -13.48
CA GLU A 228 4.66 6.17 -13.92
C GLU A 228 4.62 7.71 -13.98
N MET A 229 5.31 8.40 -13.04
CA MET A 229 5.31 9.86 -13.00
C MET A 229 6.00 10.44 -14.23
N VAL A 230 5.23 11.16 -15.07
CA VAL A 230 5.69 11.72 -16.36
C VAL A 230 6.14 10.65 -17.38
N HIS A 231 5.86 9.37 -17.11
CA HIS A 231 6.34 8.25 -17.94
C HIS A 231 7.88 8.27 -18.13
N ASP A 232 8.61 8.76 -17.12
CA ASP A 232 10.06 8.86 -17.16
C ASP A 232 10.66 7.45 -17.39
N THR A 233 11.36 7.28 -18.51
CA THR A 233 11.94 5.99 -18.94
C THR A 233 13.46 6.10 -18.96
N ARG A 234 14.13 5.34 -18.09
CA ARG A 234 15.59 5.25 -18.04
C ARG A 234 16.05 3.97 -18.73
N VAL A 235 16.73 4.12 -19.86
CA VAL A 235 17.32 3.00 -20.61
C VAL A 235 18.77 2.82 -20.19
N VAL A 236 19.14 1.61 -19.78
CA VAL A 236 20.49 1.23 -19.35
C VAL A 236 21.03 0.17 -20.32
N PRO A 237 21.86 0.56 -21.31
CA PRO A 237 22.54 -0.39 -22.18
C PRO A 237 23.57 -1.23 -21.41
N LEU A 238 23.65 -2.51 -21.76
CA LEU A 238 24.54 -3.51 -21.13
C LEU A 238 25.72 -3.92 -22.03
N ASP A 239 25.85 -3.30 -23.20
CA ASP A 239 26.78 -3.73 -24.26
C ASP A 239 28.04 -2.86 -24.39
N GLY A 240 28.29 -1.97 -23.42
CA GLY A 240 29.49 -1.13 -23.40
C GLY A 240 29.57 -0.06 -24.48
N ARG A 241 28.48 0.26 -25.19
CA ARG A 241 28.47 1.28 -26.24
C ARG A 241 28.87 2.67 -25.73
N SER A 242 29.42 3.50 -26.61
CA SER A 242 29.80 4.89 -26.30
C SER A 242 28.60 5.75 -25.92
N PHE A 243 28.86 6.81 -25.15
CA PHE A 243 27.89 7.84 -24.80
C PHE A 243 27.52 8.70 -26.02
N PRO A 244 26.25 9.09 -26.19
CA PRO A 244 25.86 10.06 -27.22
C PRO A 244 26.40 11.46 -26.90
N ASP A 245 26.59 12.28 -27.93
CA ASP A 245 27.04 13.69 -27.77
C ASP A 245 25.89 14.65 -27.37
N ILE A 246 24.75 14.12 -26.92
CA ILE A 246 23.55 14.90 -26.60
C ILE A 246 23.16 14.65 -25.15
N ALA A 247 23.26 15.70 -24.33
CA ALA A 247 22.89 15.66 -22.92
C ALA A 247 21.42 15.28 -22.72
N GLN A 248 21.19 14.25 -21.91
CA GLN A 248 19.87 13.78 -21.51
C GLN A 248 19.44 14.42 -20.18
N TRP A 249 18.13 14.62 -19.97
CA TRP A 249 17.58 15.16 -18.72
C TRP A 249 17.94 14.32 -17.49
N HIS A 250 18.02 13.01 -17.67
CA HIS A 250 18.32 12.02 -16.65
C HIS A 250 19.80 11.62 -16.60
N GLY A 251 20.64 12.28 -17.38
CA GLY A 251 21.98 11.80 -17.68
C GLY A 251 21.96 10.47 -18.44
N GLU A 252 23.12 9.86 -18.58
CA GLU A 252 23.31 8.65 -19.36
C GLU A 252 23.71 7.49 -18.46
N ALA A 253 23.02 6.36 -18.60
CA ALA A 253 23.28 5.16 -17.81
C ALA A 253 24.08 4.14 -18.62
N ARG A 254 24.96 3.37 -17.98
CA ARG A 254 25.56 2.15 -18.50
C ARG A 254 25.51 1.11 -17.39
N GLY A 255 25.27 -0.14 -17.76
CA GLY A 255 25.25 -1.24 -16.82
C GLY A 255 26.14 -2.37 -17.30
N SER A 256 26.60 -3.19 -16.36
CA SER A 256 27.25 -4.46 -16.65
C SER A 256 27.00 -5.45 -15.52
N TRP A 257 27.03 -6.74 -15.83
CA TRP A 257 26.87 -7.79 -14.82
C TRP A 257 28.21 -8.17 -14.21
N GLU A 258 28.29 -8.13 -12.88
CA GLU A 258 29.37 -8.69 -12.07
C GLU A 258 28.83 -9.91 -11.30
N GLY A 259 28.97 -11.10 -11.91
CA GLY A 259 28.30 -12.30 -11.43
C GLY A 259 26.78 -12.11 -11.46
N ASP A 260 26.16 -12.10 -10.28
CA ASP A 260 24.71 -11.96 -10.13
C ASP A 260 24.26 -10.52 -9.82
N THR A 261 25.17 -9.55 -9.87
CA THR A 261 24.91 -8.15 -9.54
C THR A 261 24.97 -7.27 -10.78
N LEU A 262 23.95 -6.43 -10.99
CA LEU A 262 23.99 -5.37 -11.99
C LEU A 262 24.68 -4.14 -11.38
N VAL A 263 25.76 -3.69 -12.03
CA VAL A 263 26.55 -2.50 -11.67
C VAL A 263 26.37 -1.41 -12.71
#